data_AF-A0A0N1HAL0-F1
#
_entry.id   AF-A0A0N1HAL0-F1
#
_cell.length_a   1.000
_cell.length_b   1.000
_cell.length_c   1.000
_cell.angle_alpha   90.00
_cell.angle_beta   90.00
_cell.angle_gamma   90.00
#
_symmetry.space_group_name_H-M   'P 1'
#
loop_
_entity.id
_entity.type
_entity.pdbx_description
1 polymer ?
#
loop_
_entity_poly.entity_id
_entity_poly.type
_entity_poly.pdbx_seq_one_letter_code
_entity_poly.pdbx_strand_id
1 'polypeptide(L)'
;MGMIKKQTDPSETGGCIVIRDAKSHAVKRARGQTSQIVPQGKRIRPIEFYVQSHDNIQKLEVPSQTFFLDTKTFSSQNEAVADAQRGMVGSELERFKEINLLDKLGRYMNKREVEDGTDHDLVDDNTSNKHSEHFIHFFQRLGNVSVWRFVNGAMQFNFPDHTKLIIYQDTGVRSTSEHCIDMIYLEPKDAIDVAKYGRLTRDALERRDQMTVSLLDIMRGEGLRSNEAEIVRTNEIQEKLQWIRAVLSIWIREGGVGFMGEEKLGWTGLQERRDDKKNVMQWVTVGKLGGDA
;
A
#
# COMPACT_ATOMS: atom_id res chain seq x y z
N MET A 1 -1.82 9.24 4.51
CA MET A 1 -0.92 8.09 4.74
C MET A 1 -1.70 7.04 5.51
N GLY A 2 -1.52 5.76 5.21
CA GLY A 2 -2.19 4.69 5.96
C GLY A 2 -1.26 3.55 6.36
N MET A 3 -1.63 2.85 7.43
CA MET A 3 -0.94 1.65 7.94
C MET A 3 -1.96 0.54 8.10
N ILE A 4 -1.57 -0.69 7.76
CA ILE A 4 -2.37 -1.91 7.92
C ILE A 4 -1.68 -2.79 8.96
N LYS A 5 -2.43 -3.44 9.85
CA LYS A 5 -1.87 -4.23 10.95
C LYS A 5 -2.58 -5.57 11.17
N LYS A 6 -1.76 -6.52 11.61
CA LYS A 6 -1.95 -7.52 12.67
C LYS A 6 -3.32 -7.55 13.38
N GLN A 7 -4.45 -7.98 12.81
CA GLN A 7 -5.70 -8.05 13.57
C GLN A 7 -5.80 -9.36 14.37
N THR A 8 -5.88 -9.26 15.69
CA THR A 8 -6.17 -10.38 16.61
C THR A 8 -7.59 -10.32 17.19
N ASP A 9 -8.17 -9.12 17.33
CA ASP A 9 -9.57 -8.90 17.70
C ASP A 9 -10.18 -7.76 16.86
N PRO A 10 -11.26 -8.01 16.09
CA PRO A 10 -11.95 -6.99 15.28
C PRO A 10 -12.55 -5.83 16.10
N SER A 11 -12.82 -6.05 17.38
CA SER A 11 -13.46 -5.08 18.28
C SER A 11 -12.48 -4.14 18.98
N GLU A 12 -11.18 -4.46 18.99
CA GLU A 12 -10.19 -3.73 19.80
C GLU A 12 -9.26 -2.81 19.01
N THR A 13 -9.02 -3.06 17.72
CA THR A 13 -8.03 -2.32 16.91
C THR A 13 -8.43 -2.15 15.44
N GLY A 14 -8.09 -0.99 14.86
CA GLY A 14 -8.30 -0.73 13.43
C GLY A 14 -7.35 -1.56 12.57
N GLY A 15 -7.89 -2.30 11.60
CA GLY A 15 -7.08 -3.03 10.61
C GLY A 15 -6.37 -2.10 9.63
N CYS A 16 -6.91 -0.89 9.42
CA CYS A 16 -6.27 0.19 8.68
C CYS A 16 -6.51 1.56 9.34
N ILE A 17 -5.52 2.45 9.30
CA ILE A 17 -5.60 3.81 9.87
C ILE A 17 -5.35 4.82 8.76
N VAL A 18 -6.18 5.86 8.67
CA VAL A 18 -6.02 6.95 7.71
C VAL A 18 -5.91 8.28 8.44
N ILE A 19 -4.78 8.94 8.26
CA ILE A 19 -4.56 10.34 8.68
C ILE A 19 -4.48 11.21 7.42
N ARG A 20 -5.38 12.19 7.36
CA ARG A 20 -5.44 13.22 6.31
C ARG A 20 -4.29 14.21 6.51
N ASP A 21 -3.72 14.71 5.42
CA ASP A 21 -2.56 15.63 5.42
C ASP A 21 -1.29 15.08 6.10
N ALA A 22 -1.25 13.76 6.32
CA ALA A 22 -0.18 13.10 7.07
C ALA A 22 1.20 13.23 6.41
N LYS A 23 1.29 13.35 5.07
CA LYS A 23 2.57 13.54 4.39
C LYS A 23 3.19 14.89 4.77
N SER A 24 2.44 15.98 4.56
CA SER A 24 2.84 17.34 4.94
C SER A 24 3.19 17.41 6.42
N HIS A 25 2.39 16.78 7.28
CA HIS A 25 2.66 16.72 8.72
C HIS A 25 3.94 15.93 9.05
N ALA A 26 4.15 14.77 8.46
CA ALA A 26 5.34 13.94 8.68
C ALA A 26 6.63 14.68 8.26
N VAL A 27 6.59 15.44 7.16
CA VAL A 27 7.71 16.29 6.72
C VAL A 27 7.97 17.40 7.72
N LYS A 28 6.95 18.17 8.13
CA LYS A 28 7.07 19.22 9.17
C LYS A 28 7.66 18.66 10.46
N ARG A 29 7.23 17.48 10.85
CA ARG A 29 7.69 16.79 12.05
C ARG A 29 9.12 16.29 11.93
N ALA A 30 9.51 15.74 10.79
CA ALA A 30 10.89 15.34 10.53
C ALA A 30 11.85 16.54 10.50
N ARG A 31 11.37 17.71 10.05
CA ARG A 31 12.08 19.01 10.12
C ARG A 31 12.05 19.66 11.52
N GLY A 32 11.41 19.04 12.52
CA GLY A 32 11.32 19.58 13.88
C GLY A 32 10.36 20.78 14.05
N GLN A 33 9.54 21.09 13.04
CA GLN A 33 8.62 22.23 13.05
C GLN A 33 7.35 21.97 13.88
N THR A 34 7.08 20.72 14.24
CA THR A 34 5.98 20.34 15.13
C THR A 34 6.39 19.16 16.00
N SER A 35 5.95 19.19 17.26
CA SER A 35 6.14 18.12 18.25
C SER A 35 4.96 17.15 18.33
N GLN A 36 3.84 17.47 17.68
CA GLN A 36 2.61 16.66 17.68
C GLN A 36 2.73 15.43 16.77
N ILE A 37 2.22 14.28 17.21
CA ILE A 37 2.29 12.99 16.47
C ILE A 37 1.33 12.95 15.28
N VAL A 38 0.31 13.80 15.27
CA VAL A 38 -0.69 13.93 14.20
C VAL A 38 -1.02 15.41 13.98
N PRO A 39 -1.62 15.80 12.83
CA PRO A 39 -2.09 17.16 12.63
C PRO A 39 -3.04 17.59 13.77
N GLN A 40 -2.95 18.84 14.21
CA GLN A 40 -3.82 19.41 15.24
C GLN A 40 -4.39 20.75 14.80
N GLY A 41 -5.61 21.08 15.25
CA GLY A 41 -6.25 22.37 14.97
C GLY A 41 -7.73 22.26 14.63
N LYS A 42 -8.44 23.40 14.62
CA LYS A 42 -9.90 23.45 14.44
C LYS A 42 -10.41 22.99 13.07
N ARG A 43 -9.56 23.00 12.05
CA ARG A 43 -9.88 22.58 10.67
C ARG A 43 -9.34 21.19 10.32
N ILE A 44 -8.69 20.51 11.27
CA ILE A 44 -8.15 19.18 11.05
C ILE A 44 -9.28 18.16 11.10
N ARG A 45 -9.26 17.22 10.15
CA ARG A 45 -10.23 16.14 10.06
C ARG A 45 -9.97 15.08 11.14
N PRO A 46 -11.02 14.36 11.61
CA PRO A 46 -10.83 13.21 12.48
C PRO A 46 -9.92 12.16 11.85
N ILE A 47 -9.26 11.37 12.72
CA ILE A 47 -8.50 10.21 12.30
C ILE A 47 -9.47 9.05 12.07
N GLU A 48 -9.31 8.36 10.95
CA GLU A 48 -10.22 7.31 10.51
C GLU A 48 -9.57 5.94 10.78
N PHE A 49 -10.26 5.10 11.54
CA PHE A 49 -9.88 3.71 11.80
C PHE A 49 -10.85 2.79 11.06
N TYR A 50 -10.32 1.91 10.23
CA TYR A 50 -11.09 1.01 9.39
C TYR A 50 -10.88 -0.44 9.84
N VAL A 51 -11.97 -1.21 9.93
CA VAL A 51 -11.97 -2.63 10.30
C VAL A 51 -12.69 -3.43 9.22
N GLN A 52 -12.12 -4.56 8.81
CA GLN A 52 -12.75 -5.48 7.88
C GLN A 52 -13.89 -6.22 8.59
N SER A 53 -15.11 -6.09 8.08
CA SER A 53 -16.26 -6.96 8.40
C SER A 53 -16.54 -7.91 7.22
N HIS A 54 -17.45 -8.86 7.41
CA HIS A 54 -17.78 -9.89 6.41
C HIS A 54 -18.20 -9.26 5.07
N ASP A 55 -19.09 -8.27 5.12
CA ASP A 55 -19.69 -7.69 3.91
C ASP A 55 -19.22 -6.26 3.60
N ASN A 56 -18.53 -5.60 4.54
CA ASN A 56 -18.16 -4.19 4.42
C ASN A 56 -16.94 -3.82 5.28
N ILE A 57 -16.40 -2.63 5.05
CA ILE A 57 -15.41 -2.03 5.94
C ILE A 57 -16.14 -1.10 6.90
N GLN A 58 -15.97 -1.30 8.21
CA GLN A 58 -16.48 -0.39 9.24
C GLN A 58 -15.49 0.73 9.49
N LYS A 59 -15.99 1.95 9.71
CA LYS A 59 -15.21 3.15 9.95
C LYS A 59 -15.53 3.73 11.32
N LEU A 60 -14.48 4.01 12.09
CA LEU A 60 -14.53 4.77 13.35
C LEU A 60 -13.74 6.07 13.16
N GLU A 61 -14.37 7.20 13.48
CA GLU A 61 -13.71 8.52 13.47
C GLU A 61 -13.36 8.93 14.89
N VAL A 62 -12.08 9.28 15.11
CA VAL A 62 -11.58 9.75 16.40
C VAL A 62 -11.00 11.16 16.23
N PRO A 63 -11.45 12.16 17.00
CA PRO A 63 -10.91 13.52 16.92
C PRO A 63 -9.38 13.53 17.13
N SER A 64 -8.64 14.30 16.32
CA SER A 64 -7.17 14.38 16.42
C SER A 64 -6.68 14.84 17.79
N GLN A 65 -7.49 15.65 18.47
CA GLN A 65 -7.21 16.20 19.80
C GLN A 65 -7.06 15.10 20.87
N THR A 66 -7.63 13.92 20.66
CA THR A 66 -7.45 12.73 21.53
C THR A 66 -5.97 12.31 21.61
N PHE A 67 -5.18 12.64 20.58
CA PHE A 67 -3.76 12.30 20.47
C PHE A 67 -2.84 13.51 20.70
N PHE A 68 -3.35 14.55 21.37
CA PHE A 68 -2.59 15.75 21.65
C PHE A 68 -1.45 15.48 22.65
N LEU A 69 -0.26 16.01 22.36
CA LEU A 69 0.89 15.94 23.26
C LEU A 69 1.12 17.28 23.94
N ASP A 70 1.12 17.34 25.27
CA ASP A 70 1.51 18.55 25.99
C ASP A 70 3.03 18.71 26.01
N THR A 71 3.59 19.26 24.94
CA THR A 71 5.04 19.47 24.84
C THR A 71 5.49 20.79 25.44
N LYS A 72 4.62 21.53 26.14
CA LYS A 72 5.00 22.72 26.90
C LYS A 72 5.38 22.36 28.33
N THR A 73 4.67 21.38 28.89
CA THR A 73 4.90 20.90 30.26
C THR A 73 6.06 19.89 30.34
N PHE A 74 6.25 19.06 29.31
CA PHE A 74 7.28 18.01 29.31
C PHE A 74 8.52 18.38 28.51
N SER A 75 9.69 18.04 29.07
CA SER A 75 11.00 18.38 28.52
C SER A 75 11.40 17.50 27.34
N SER A 76 10.86 16.28 27.30
CA SER A 76 11.08 15.33 26.21
C SER A 76 9.77 14.85 25.60
N GLN A 77 9.86 14.46 24.33
CA GLN A 77 8.72 13.89 23.63
C GLN A 77 8.27 12.54 24.22
N ASN A 78 9.20 11.75 24.72
CA ASN A 78 8.90 10.46 25.33
C ASN A 78 8.10 10.66 26.63
N GLU A 79 8.42 11.69 27.42
CA GLU A 79 7.62 12.08 28.58
C GLU A 79 6.21 12.50 28.19
N ALA A 80 6.07 13.36 27.17
CA ALA A 80 4.76 13.81 26.70
C ALA A 80 3.89 12.64 26.19
N VAL A 81 4.50 11.66 25.51
CA VAL A 81 3.82 10.43 25.07
C VAL A 81 3.40 9.57 26.26
N ALA A 82 4.31 9.35 27.22
CA ALA A 82 4.02 8.53 28.40
C ALA A 82 2.93 9.16 29.28
N ASP A 83 2.91 10.49 29.38
CA ASP A 83 1.87 11.23 30.09
C ASP A 83 0.51 11.11 29.41
N ALA A 84 0.45 11.35 28.09
CA ALA A 84 -0.78 11.19 27.31
C ALA A 84 -1.36 9.76 27.44
N GLN A 85 -0.51 8.74 27.54
CA GLN A 85 -0.94 7.35 27.71
C GLN A 85 -1.42 7.01 29.13
N ARG A 86 -1.03 7.78 30.18
CA ARG A 86 -1.24 7.40 31.58
C ARG A 86 -2.72 7.29 31.98
N GLY A 87 -3.60 8.01 31.28
CA GLY A 87 -5.06 7.99 31.49
C GLY A 87 -5.84 7.10 30.51
N MET A 88 -5.18 6.53 29.50
CA MET A 88 -5.84 5.76 28.45
C MET A 88 -5.91 4.28 28.82
N VAL A 89 -7.05 3.64 28.54
CA VAL A 89 -7.27 2.22 28.79
C VAL A 89 -7.94 1.52 27.60
N GLY A 90 -7.71 0.22 27.48
CA GLY A 90 -8.32 -0.62 26.44
C GLY A 90 -8.06 -0.08 25.03
N SER A 91 -9.13 0.01 24.23
CA SER A 91 -9.07 0.39 22.81
C SER A 91 -8.47 1.78 22.55
N GLU A 92 -8.58 2.72 23.50
CA GLU A 92 -8.01 4.05 23.35
C GLU A 92 -6.48 4.03 23.40
N LEU A 93 -5.92 3.28 24.35
CA LEU A 93 -4.48 3.10 24.49
C LEU A 93 -3.88 2.39 23.26
N GLU A 94 -4.57 1.38 22.73
CA GLU A 94 -4.14 0.67 21.52
C GLU A 94 -4.13 1.58 20.30
N ARG A 95 -5.21 2.36 20.08
CA ARG A 95 -5.24 3.38 19.01
C ARG A 95 -4.08 4.37 19.14
N PHE A 96 -3.77 4.83 20.36
CA PHE A 96 -2.65 5.74 20.58
C PHE A 96 -1.30 5.11 20.18
N LYS A 97 -1.05 3.86 20.58
CA LYS A 97 0.16 3.12 20.19
C LYS A 97 0.29 3.00 18.68
N GLU A 98 -0.82 2.73 17.98
CA GLU A 98 -0.84 2.60 16.53
C GLU A 98 -0.55 3.93 15.83
N ILE A 99 -1.12 5.04 16.32
CA ILE A 99 -0.81 6.38 15.83
C ILE A 99 0.66 6.72 16.02
N ASN A 100 1.24 6.39 17.18
CA ASN A 100 2.66 6.61 17.44
C ASN A 100 3.55 5.77 16.51
N LEU A 101 3.12 4.54 16.16
CA LEU A 101 3.83 3.73 15.16
C LEU A 101 3.73 4.33 13.76
N LEU A 102 2.53 4.74 13.35
CA LEU A 102 2.29 5.38 12.05
C LEU A 102 3.11 6.66 11.89
N ASP A 103 3.27 7.44 12.96
CA ASP A 103 4.17 8.59 12.98
C ASP A 103 5.64 8.21 12.70
N LYS A 104 6.16 7.19 13.40
CA LYS A 104 7.53 6.70 13.17
C LYS A 104 7.71 6.22 11.74
N LEU A 105 6.72 5.52 11.18
CA LEU A 105 6.72 5.11 9.77
C LEU A 105 6.68 6.32 8.83
N GLY A 106 5.88 7.33 9.13
CA GLY A 106 5.80 8.56 8.34
C GLY A 106 7.15 9.26 8.25
N ARG A 107 7.86 9.40 9.37
CA ARG A 107 9.20 10.00 9.37
C ARG A 107 10.21 9.16 8.59
N TYR A 108 10.17 7.83 8.74
CA TYR A 108 11.05 6.93 8.01
C TYR A 108 10.83 7.02 6.49
N MET A 109 9.58 6.99 6.03
CA MET A 109 9.23 6.99 4.62
C MET A 109 9.59 8.30 3.92
N ASN A 110 9.48 9.44 4.62
CA ASN A 110 9.77 10.76 4.04
C ASN A 110 11.22 11.23 4.29
N LYS A 111 12.10 10.35 4.79
CA LYS A 111 13.49 10.71 5.13
C LYS A 111 14.26 11.31 3.96
N ARG A 112 14.09 10.77 2.74
CA ARG A 112 14.76 11.27 1.53
C ARG A 112 14.26 12.66 1.12
N GLU A 113 12.95 12.90 1.17
CA GLU A 113 12.37 14.23 0.88
C GLU A 113 12.85 15.30 1.89
N VAL A 114 13.16 14.88 3.11
CA VAL A 114 13.75 15.76 4.14
C VAL A 114 15.23 16.06 3.85
N GLU A 115 15.99 15.06 3.41
CA GLU A 115 17.42 15.17 3.08
C GLU A 115 17.67 16.02 1.82
N ASP A 116 16.84 15.87 0.79
CA ASP A 116 17.00 16.57 -0.49
C ASP A 116 16.51 18.03 -0.48
N GLY A 117 15.85 18.47 0.59
CA GLY A 117 15.39 19.86 0.76
C GLY A 117 14.41 20.35 -0.32
N THR A 118 13.89 19.45 -1.15
CA THR A 118 12.95 19.76 -2.21
C THR A 118 11.57 20.04 -1.61
N ASP A 119 11.24 21.32 -1.48
CA ASP A 119 9.85 21.77 -1.38
C ASP A 119 9.21 21.59 -2.77
N HIS A 120 9.00 20.34 -3.20
CA HIS A 120 8.00 20.10 -4.23
C HIS A 120 6.66 20.43 -3.58
N ASP A 121 6.18 21.63 -3.91
CA ASP A 121 4.92 22.24 -3.53
C ASP A 121 4.06 21.33 -2.65
N LEU A 122 4.04 21.65 -1.35
CA LEU A 122 2.97 21.26 -0.46
C LEU A 122 1.71 21.95 -1.00
N VAL A 123 1.17 21.47 -2.12
CA VAL A 123 -0.05 21.98 -2.71
C VAL A 123 -1.09 21.81 -1.63
N ASP A 124 -1.49 22.94 -1.06
CA ASP A 124 -2.63 23.06 -0.20
C ASP A 124 -3.80 22.60 -1.07
N ASP A 125 -4.21 21.33 -0.93
CA ASP A 125 -5.39 20.77 -1.60
C ASP A 125 -6.64 21.37 -0.93
N ASN A 126 -6.73 22.70 -0.98
CA ASN A 126 -7.91 23.48 -0.66
C ASN A 126 -8.94 23.42 -1.80
N THR A 127 -8.69 22.64 -2.86
CA THR A 127 -9.56 22.56 -4.05
C THR A 127 -10.14 21.19 -4.32
N SER A 128 -9.85 20.16 -3.53
CA SER A 128 -10.64 18.94 -3.55
C SER A 128 -11.20 18.61 -2.17
N ASN A 129 -12.44 19.04 -1.92
CA ASN A 129 -13.28 18.45 -0.87
C ASN A 129 -13.69 17.00 -1.21
N LYS A 130 -12.99 16.36 -2.16
CA LYS A 130 -13.15 14.97 -2.54
C LYS A 130 -12.30 14.15 -1.59
N HIS A 131 -12.97 13.38 -0.74
CA HIS A 131 -12.33 12.35 0.05
C HIS A 131 -11.52 11.47 -0.92
N SER A 132 -10.19 11.48 -0.82
CA SER A 132 -9.42 10.40 -1.43
C SER A 132 -9.75 9.14 -0.67
N GLU A 133 -10.69 8.37 -1.20
CA GLU A 133 -11.04 7.04 -0.72
C GLU A 133 -9.98 6.01 -1.17
N HIS A 134 -8.87 6.44 -1.75
CA HIS A 134 -7.80 5.55 -2.20
C HIS A 134 -6.83 5.26 -1.05
N PHE A 135 -7.19 4.32 -0.19
CA PHE A 135 -6.28 3.74 0.80
C PHE A 135 -6.25 2.22 0.73
N ILE A 136 -5.15 1.67 1.20
CA ILE A 136 -4.92 0.23 1.24
C ILE A 136 -5.48 -0.30 2.55
N HIS A 137 -6.31 -1.34 2.51
CA HIS A 137 -6.92 -1.95 3.69
C HIS A 137 -6.50 -3.40 3.91
N PHE A 138 -5.85 -4.03 2.91
CA PHE A 138 -5.32 -5.37 3.03
C PHE A 138 -3.95 -5.49 2.34
N PHE A 139 -3.07 -6.28 2.95
CA PHE A 139 -1.76 -6.61 2.42
C PHE A 139 -1.49 -8.11 2.58
N GLN A 140 -0.95 -8.73 1.54
CA GLN A 140 -0.44 -10.10 1.64
C GLN A 140 0.89 -10.24 0.90
N ARG A 141 1.86 -10.91 1.50
CA ARG A 141 3.06 -11.39 0.82
C ARG A 141 2.89 -12.86 0.50
N LEU A 142 3.08 -13.23 -0.77
CA LEU A 142 2.96 -14.58 -1.31
C LEU A 142 4.30 -14.95 -1.94
N GLY A 143 5.16 -15.56 -1.12
CA GLY A 143 6.56 -15.83 -1.48
C GLY A 143 7.33 -14.52 -1.73
N ASN A 144 7.58 -14.24 -3.00
CA ASN A 144 8.33 -13.09 -3.51
C ASN A 144 7.43 -12.03 -4.18
N VAL A 145 6.10 -12.20 -4.18
CA VAL A 145 5.14 -11.21 -4.67
C VAL A 145 4.42 -10.57 -3.49
N SER A 146 4.19 -9.26 -3.55
CA SER A 146 3.30 -8.58 -2.59
C SER A 146 2.01 -8.13 -3.24
N VAL A 147 0.91 -8.31 -2.54
CA VAL A 147 -0.45 -7.98 -2.95
C VAL A 147 -0.99 -6.90 -2.01
N TRP A 148 -1.53 -5.84 -2.59
CA TRP A 148 -2.09 -4.70 -1.87
C TRP A 148 -3.50 -4.48 -2.38
N ARG A 149 -4.50 -4.45 -1.49
CA ARG A 149 -5.89 -4.22 -1.88
C ARG A 149 -6.36 -2.86 -1.37
N PHE A 150 -6.90 -2.07 -2.28
CA PHE A 150 -7.51 -0.77 -1.99
C PHE A 150 -8.97 -0.94 -1.60
N VAL A 151 -9.51 0.00 -0.80
CA VAL A 151 -10.92 -0.07 -0.35
C VAL A 151 -11.93 -0.06 -1.50
N ASN A 152 -11.59 0.56 -2.64
CA ASN A 152 -12.43 0.54 -3.85
C ASN A 152 -12.39 -0.80 -4.61
N GLY A 153 -11.72 -1.82 -4.07
CA GLY A 153 -11.62 -3.15 -4.67
C GLY A 153 -10.43 -3.34 -5.61
N ALA A 154 -9.73 -2.27 -6.00
CA ALA A 154 -8.52 -2.39 -6.82
C ALA A 154 -7.44 -3.21 -6.12
N MET A 155 -6.63 -3.94 -6.88
CA MET A 155 -5.56 -4.78 -6.35
C MET A 155 -4.25 -4.54 -7.08
N GLN A 156 -3.20 -4.24 -6.33
CA GLN A 156 -1.85 -4.07 -6.84
C GLN A 156 -0.97 -5.28 -6.48
N PHE A 157 -0.27 -5.81 -7.48
CA PHE A 157 0.69 -6.92 -7.37
C PHE A 157 2.08 -6.41 -7.71
N ASN A 158 3.03 -6.51 -6.78
CA ASN A 158 4.42 -6.13 -7.02
C ASN A 158 5.27 -7.40 -7.20
N PHE A 159 5.85 -7.55 -8.38
CA PHE A 159 6.66 -8.70 -8.77
C PHE A 159 8.16 -8.47 -8.47
N PRO A 160 8.95 -9.55 -8.34
CA PRO A 160 10.38 -9.47 -8.00
C PRO A 160 11.28 -8.93 -9.12
N ASP A 161 10.76 -8.72 -10.33
CA ASP A 161 11.42 -7.99 -11.42
C ASP A 161 11.19 -6.47 -11.35
N HIS A 162 10.59 -5.99 -10.25
CA HIS A 162 10.24 -4.59 -10.03
C HIS A 162 9.12 -4.03 -10.92
N THR A 163 8.42 -4.89 -11.66
CA THR A 163 7.15 -4.53 -12.32
C THR A 163 5.98 -4.55 -11.32
N LYS A 164 4.92 -3.83 -11.65
CA LYS A 164 3.68 -3.81 -10.85
C LYS A 164 2.47 -3.88 -11.76
N LEU A 165 1.44 -4.61 -11.32
CA LEU A 165 0.14 -4.68 -11.97
C LEU A 165 -0.94 -4.20 -11.02
N ILE A 166 -1.76 -3.26 -11.45
CA ILE A 166 -2.92 -2.77 -10.69
C ILE A 166 -4.16 -3.12 -11.49
N ILE A 167 -4.99 -4.02 -10.95
CA ILE A 167 -6.25 -4.44 -11.57
C ILE A 167 -7.38 -3.71 -10.89
N TYR A 168 -8.23 -3.06 -11.67
CA TYR A 168 -9.39 -2.32 -11.19
C TYR A 168 -10.52 -2.33 -12.22
N GLN A 169 -11.73 -2.04 -11.74
CA GLN A 169 -12.87 -1.79 -12.62
C GLN A 169 -12.87 -0.32 -13.03
N ASP A 170 -12.91 -0.02 -14.33
CA ASP A 170 -13.05 1.36 -14.80
C ASP A 170 -14.49 1.82 -14.50
N THR A 171 -14.61 2.79 -13.59
CA THR A 171 -15.88 3.44 -13.23
C THR A 171 -16.00 4.82 -13.88
N GLY A 172 -15.13 5.14 -14.84
CA GLY A 172 -15.11 6.41 -15.56
C GLY A 172 -16.25 6.57 -16.56
N VAL A 173 -16.24 7.71 -17.26
CA VAL A 173 -17.29 8.13 -18.22
C VAL A 173 -17.37 7.22 -19.46
N ARG A 174 -16.41 6.30 -19.66
CA ARG A 174 -16.32 5.45 -20.86
C ARG A 174 -17.39 4.36 -20.97
N SER A 175 -18.36 4.30 -20.05
CA SER A 175 -19.59 3.48 -20.15
C SER A 175 -19.38 1.96 -20.27
N THR A 176 -18.16 1.45 -20.16
CA THR A 176 -17.90 0.02 -20.11
C THR A 176 -17.48 -0.34 -18.68
N SER A 177 -18.23 -1.22 -18.03
CA SER A 177 -17.84 -1.83 -16.75
C SER A 177 -16.68 -2.82 -16.95
N GLU A 178 -15.64 -2.39 -17.64
CA GLU A 178 -14.50 -3.18 -18.04
C GLU A 178 -13.41 -3.14 -16.97
N HIS A 179 -12.66 -4.24 -16.89
CA HIS A 179 -11.51 -4.31 -16.01
C HIS A 179 -10.29 -3.78 -16.77
N CYS A 180 -9.57 -2.87 -16.13
CA CYS A 180 -8.34 -2.26 -16.64
C CYS A 180 -7.15 -2.74 -15.82
N ILE A 181 -5.98 -2.67 -16.45
CA ILE A 181 -4.70 -2.95 -15.83
C ILE A 181 -3.82 -1.71 -16.01
N ASP A 182 -3.44 -1.08 -14.91
CA ASP A 182 -2.29 -0.17 -14.90
C ASP A 182 -1.03 -0.99 -14.64
N MET A 183 -0.01 -0.73 -15.44
CA MET A 183 1.22 -1.50 -15.45
C MET A 183 2.39 -0.56 -15.25
N ILE A 184 3.23 -0.84 -14.25
CA ILE A 184 4.58 -0.28 -14.18
C ILE A 184 5.51 -1.34 -14.73
N TYR A 185 6.12 -1.08 -15.88
CA TYR A 185 6.84 -2.08 -16.66
C TYR A 185 8.32 -1.71 -16.85
N LEU A 186 9.14 -2.72 -17.17
CA LEU A 186 10.50 -2.52 -17.67
C LEU A 186 10.44 -2.31 -19.18
N GLU A 187 11.25 -1.40 -19.71
CA GLU A 187 11.45 -1.29 -21.16
C GLU A 187 11.81 -2.66 -21.76
N PRO A 188 11.32 -3.01 -22.97
CA PRO A 188 11.46 -4.36 -23.52
C PRO A 188 12.90 -4.91 -23.50
N LYS A 189 13.88 -4.05 -23.80
CA LYS A 189 15.30 -4.40 -23.73
C LYS A 189 15.75 -4.76 -22.31
N ASP A 190 15.34 -3.98 -21.32
CA ASP A 190 15.69 -4.19 -19.93
C ASP A 190 15.03 -5.47 -19.39
N ALA A 191 13.79 -5.76 -19.77
CA ALA A 191 13.12 -7.02 -19.43
C ALA A 191 13.84 -8.25 -20.04
N ILE A 192 14.25 -8.16 -21.30
CA ILE A 192 15.05 -9.20 -21.97
C ILE A 192 16.39 -9.41 -21.27
N ASP A 193 17.08 -8.32 -20.90
CA ASP A 193 18.35 -8.38 -20.20
C ASP A 193 18.20 -9.03 -18.80
N VAL A 194 17.13 -8.73 -18.07
CA VAL A 194 16.80 -9.42 -16.80
C VAL A 194 16.53 -10.91 -17.04
N ALA A 195 15.76 -11.27 -18.07
CA ALA A 195 15.48 -12.66 -18.38
C ALA A 195 16.77 -13.45 -18.71
N LYS A 196 17.69 -12.82 -19.45
CA LYS A 196 18.91 -13.44 -19.93
C LYS A 196 20.03 -13.51 -18.89
N TYR A 197 20.25 -12.42 -18.16
CA TYR A 197 21.38 -12.27 -17.25
C TYR A 197 20.99 -12.32 -15.77
N GLY A 198 19.69 -12.23 -15.46
CA GLY A 198 19.20 -12.21 -14.08
C GLY A 198 19.55 -10.93 -13.32
N ARG A 199 20.00 -9.87 -13.98
CA ARG A 199 20.50 -8.65 -13.32
C ARG A 199 19.71 -7.43 -13.76
N LEU A 200 19.27 -6.64 -12.80
CA LEU A 200 18.57 -5.39 -13.04
C LEU A 200 19.48 -4.22 -12.65
N THR A 201 19.72 -3.30 -13.59
CA THR A 201 20.56 -2.13 -13.36
C THR A 201 19.75 -0.98 -12.75
N ARG A 202 20.43 -0.03 -12.11
CA ARG A 202 19.78 1.20 -11.61
C ARG A 202 19.13 1.98 -12.77
N ASP A 203 19.84 2.12 -13.89
CA ASP A 203 19.32 2.87 -15.04
C ASP A 203 18.07 2.20 -15.63
N ALA A 204 17.98 0.86 -15.60
CA ALA A 204 16.77 0.14 -15.99
C ALA A 204 15.58 0.44 -15.05
N LEU A 205 15.84 0.56 -13.75
CA LEU A 205 14.82 0.94 -12.76
C LEU A 205 14.31 2.38 -12.92
N GLU A 206 15.19 3.28 -13.37
CA GLU A 206 14.89 4.70 -13.64
C GLU A 206 14.14 4.89 -14.96
N ARG A 207 14.38 4.03 -15.96
CA ARG A 207 13.68 4.05 -17.26
C ARG A 207 12.28 3.44 -17.26
N ARG A 208 11.86 2.80 -16.17
CA ARG A 208 10.52 2.21 -16.10
C ARG A 208 9.45 3.25 -16.40
N ASP A 209 8.46 2.85 -17.16
CA ASP A 209 7.33 3.68 -17.50
C ASP A 209 6.03 2.97 -17.10
N GLN A 210 4.91 3.65 -17.31
CA GLN A 210 3.58 3.20 -16.97
C GLN A 210 2.63 3.22 -18.18
N MET A 211 1.77 2.21 -18.27
CA MET A 211 0.69 2.19 -19.25
C MET A 211 -0.59 1.60 -18.66
N THR A 212 -1.72 2.00 -19.22
CA THR A 212 -3.04 1.45 -18.90
C THR A 212 -3.59 0.74 -20.12
N VAL A 213 -4.03 -0.50 -19.94
CA VAL A 213 -4.59 -1.33 -21.01
C VAL A 213 -5.81 -2.10 -20.51
N SER A 214 -6.70 -2.47 -21.43
CA SER A 214 -7.84 -3.34 -21.11
C SER A 214 -7.35 -4.75 -20.77
N LEU A 215 -7.91 -5.34 -19.70
CA LEU A 215 -7.65 -6.74 -19.39
C LEU A 215 -8.09 -7.65 -20.55
N LEU A 216 -9.19 -7.31 -21.21
CA LEU A 216 -9.75 -8.11 -22.30
C LEU A 216 -8.81 -8.13 -23.52
N ASP A 217 -8.20 -6.98 -23.85
CA ASP A 217 -7.26 -6.84 -24.95
C ASP A 217 -5.99 -7.67 -24.72
N ILE A 218 -5.45 -7.65 -23.49
CA ILE A 218 -4.33 -8.52 -23.11
C ILE A 218 -4.71 -10.00 -23.24
N MET A 219 -5.91 -10.39 -22.78
CA MET A 219 -6.35 -11.79 -22.79
C MET A 219 -6.60 -12.31 -24.21
N ARG A 220 -7.11 -11.47 -25.11
CA ARG A 220 -7.34 -11.83 -26.52
C ARG A 220 -6.09 -11.71 -27.38
N GLY A 221 -5.11 -10.91 -26.95
CA GLY A 221 -3.99 -10.52 -27.80
C GLY A 221 -4.43 -9.62 -28.96
N GLU A 222 -5.57 -8.95 -28.81
CA GLU A 222 -6.18 -8.06 -29.80
C GLU A 222 -6.23 -6.63 -29.22
N GLY A 223 -6.35 -5.60 -30.06
CA GLY A 223 -6.50 -4.22 -29.60
C GLY A 223 -5.22 -3.53 -29.10
N LEU A 224 -4.16 -4.29 -28.81
CA LEU A 224 -2.85 -3.74 -28.45
C LEU A 224 -2.08 -3.22 -29.68
N ARG A 225 -1.46 -2.05 -29.54
CA ARG A 225 -0.46 -1.55 -30.48
C ARG A 225 0.79 -2.43 -30.46
N SER A 226 1.57 -2.39 -31.53
CA SER A 226 2.78 -3.23 -31.67
C SER A 226 3.76 -3.09 -30.49
N ASN A 227 3.98 -1.86 -30.02
CA ASN A 227 4.83 -1.58 -28.86
C ASN A 227 4.22 -2.10 -27.54
N GLU A 228 2.91 -1.95 -27.33
CA GLU A 228 2.20 -2.45 -26.15
C GLU A 228 2.24 -3.99 -26.10
N ALA A 229 2.03 -4.65 -27.23
CA ALA A 229 2.13 -6.10 -27.36
C ALA A 229 3.56 -6.59 -27.03
N GLU A 230 4.59 -5.86 -27.46
CA GLU A 230 5.97 -6.17 -27.10
C GLU A 230 6.24 -6.00 -25.60
N ILE A 231 5.74 -4.93 -24.98
CA ILE A 231 5.83 -4.71 -23.52
C ILE A 231 5.13 -5.85 -22.76
N VAL A 232 3.90 -6.20 -23.15
CA VAL A 232 3.10 -7.29 -22.56
C VAL A 232 3.87 -8.61 -22.62
N ARG A 233 4.47 -8.92 -23.77
CA ARG A 233 5.23 -10.16 -23.98
C ARG A 233 6.53 -10.18 -23.18
N THR A 234 7.36 -9.13 -23.29
CA THR A 234 8.70 -9.11 -22.68
C THR A 234 8.66 -9.03 -21.17
N ASN A 235 7.62 -8.43 -20.59
CA ASN A 235 7.41 -8.37 -19.15
C ASN A 235 6.59 -9.55 -18.61
N GLU A 236 6.31 -10.61 -19.38
CA GLU A 236 5.56 -11.80 -18.92
C GLU A 236 4.20 -11.47 -18.28
N ILE A 237 3.46 -10.54 -18.89
CA ILE A 237 2.26 -9.97 -18.27
C ILE A 237 1.11 -10.98 -18.26
N GLN A 238 0.97 -11.79 -19.31
CA GLN A 238 -0.04 -12.85 -19.35
C GLN A 238 0.24 -13.92 -18.30
N GLU A 239 1.50 -14.30 -18.10
CA GLU A 239 1.93 -15.27 -17.10
C GLU A 239 1.68 -14.73 -15.68
N LYS A 240 1.95 -13.44 -15.45
CA LYS A 240 1.61 -12.75 -14.19
C LYS A 240 0.11 -12.77 -13.93
N LEU A 241 -0.71 -12.52 -14.95
CA LEU A 241 -2.17 -12.59 -14.82
C LEU A 241 -2.67 -14.02 -14.54
N GLN A 242 -2.03 -15.04 -15.13
CA GLN A 242 -2.34 -16.44 -14.82
C GLN A 242 -1.99 -16.77 -13.36
N TRP A 243 -0.85 -16.29 -12.87
CA TRP A 243 -0.45 -16.44 -11.47
C TRP A 243 -1.43 -15.73 -10.53
N ILE A 244 -1.82 -14.49 -10.85
CA ILE A 244 -2.84 -13.74 -10.10
C ILE A 244 -4.16 -14.51 -10.07
N ARG A 245 -4.60 -15.06 -11.22
CA ARG A 245 -5.81 -15.89 -11.27
C ARG A 245 -5.71 -17.09 -10.33
N ALA A 246 -4.56 -17.76 -10.25
CA ALA A 246 -4.37 -18.88 -9.33
C ALA A 246 -4.51 -18.45 -7.86
N VAL A 247 -3.91 -17.31 -7.49
CA VAL A 247 -4.06 -16.73 -6.14
C VAL A 247 -5.53 -16.45 -5.82
N LEU A 248 -6.23 -15.77 -6.72
CA LEU A 248 -7.64 -15.42 -6.51
C LEU A 248 -8.52 -16.68 -6.41
N SER A 249 -8.26 -17.71 -7.22
CA SER A 249 -8.97 -18.99 -7.12
C SER A 249 -8.81 -19.66 -5.76
N ILE A 250 -7.60 -19.62 -5.18
CA ILE A 250 -7.37 -20.14 -3.82
C ILE A 250 -8.14 -19.31 -2.81
N TRP A 251 -8.03 -17.98 -2.85
CA TRP A 251 -8.80 -17.11 -1.96
C TRP A 251 -10.31 -17.41 -2.00
N ILE A 252 -10.88 -17.56 -3.20
CA ILE A 252 -12.30 -17.90 -3.37
C ILE A 252 -12.61 -19.26 -2.75
N ARG A 253 -11.78 -20.27 -3.02
CA ARG A 253 -11.98 -21.64 -2.51
C ARG A 253 -11.84 -21.75 -0.99
N GLU A 254 -10.90 -21.00 -0.41
CA GLU A 254 -10.56 -21.04 1.02
C GLU A 254 -11.38 -20.04 1.87
N GLY A 255 -12.40 -19.39 1.29
CA GLY A 255 -13.38 -18.60 2.04
C GLY A 255 -13.13 -17.09 2.07
N GLY A 256 -12.23 -16.55 1.25
CA GLY A 256 -12.13 -15.12 0.97
C GLY A 256 -10.73 -14.60 0.70
N VAL A 257 -10.64 -13.28 0.56
CA VAL A 257 -9.37 -12.55 0.35
C VAL A 257 -8.36 -12.92 1.43
N GLY A 258 -7.16 -13.33 1.02
CA GLY A 258 -6.05 -13.66 1.91
C GLY A 258 -6.07 -15.06 2.51
N PHE A 259 -7.10 -15.87 2.25
CA PHE A 259 -7.13 -17.27 2.70
C PHE A 259 -6.36 -18.15 1.72
N MET A 260 -5.26 -18.75 2.18
CA MET A 260 -4.38 -19.58 1.36
C MET A 260 -4.46 -21.09 1.69
N GLY A 261 -5.20 -21.47 2.73
CA GLY A 261 -5.17 -22.84 3.25
C GLY A 261 -3.73 -23.28 3.57
N GLU A 262 -3.34 -24.45 3.07
CA GLU A 262 -1.96 -24.96 3.16
C GLU A 262 -1.08 -24.58 1.95
N GLU A 263 -1.67 -23.94 0.93
CA GLU A 263 -0.96 -23.63 -0.31
C GLU A 263 0.07 -22.50 -0.13
N LYS A 264 1.24 -22.71 -0.74
CA LYS A 264 2.36 -21.76 -0.72
C LYS A 264 2.77 -21.39 -2.15
N LEU A 265 2.01 -20.47 -2.75
CA LEU A 265 2.35 -19.92 -4.05
C LEU A 265 3.52 -18.94 -3.95
N GLY A 266 4.41 -18.99 -4.94
CA GLY A 266 5.46 -18.01 -5.20
C GLY A 266 5.59 -17.81 -6.72
N TRP A 267 6.20 -16.69 -7.13
CA TRP A 267 6.44 -16.40 -8.54
C TRP A 267 7.80 -16.95 -8.99
N THR A 268 7.81 -17.63 -10.13
CA THR A 268 9.02 -18.28 -10.68
C THR A 268 9.47 -17.70 -12.02
N GLY A 269 8.69 -16.79 -12.62
CA GLY A 269 9.03 -16.14 -13.89
C GLY A 269 10.11 -15.06 -13.74
N LEU A 270 10.01 -14.01 -14.54
CA LEU A 270 10.94 -12.90 -14.63
C LEU A 270 11.22 -12.33 -13.23
N GLN A 271 12.51 -12.33 -12.86
CA GLN A 271 12.98 -11.86 -11.56
C GLN A 271 14.50 -11.66 -11.58
N GLU A 272 14.99 -10.80 -10.69
CA GLU A 272 16.43 -10.72 -10.42
C GLU A 272 16.93 -12.06 -9.83
N ARG A 273 18.04 -12.57 -10.38
CA ARG A 273 18.76 -13.74 -9.90
C ARG A 273 20.08 -13.27 -9.33
N ARG A 274 20.17 -13.22 -8.00
CA ARG A 274 21.43 -12.90 -7.32
C ARG A 274 22.22 -14.18 -7.13
N ASP A 275 23.42 -14.21 -7.68
CA ASP A 275 24.32 -15.39 -7.69
C ASP A 275 24.55 -15.98 -6.28
N ASP A 276 24.49 -15.16 -5.22
CA ASP A 276 24.80 -15.57 -3.84
C ASP A 276 23.63 -15.51 -2.85
N LYS A 277 22.43 -15.08 -3.26
CA LYS A 277 21.28 -14.94 -2.35
C LYS A 277 20.03 -15.58 -2.93
N LYS A 278 19.57 -16.65 -2.28
CA LYS A 278 18.23 -17.21 -2.54
C LYS A 278 17.19 -16.10 -2.36
N ASN A 279 16.32 -15.94 -3.35
CA ASN A 279 15.16 -15.05 -3.23
C ASN A 279 14.32 -15.49 -2.03
N VAL A 280 14.22 -14.61 -1.05
CA VAL A 280 13.57 -14.91 0.24
C VAL A 280 12.07 -15.01 -0.01
N MET A 281 11.52 -16.21 0.17
CA MET A 281 10.09 -16.49 0.09
C MET A 281 9.46 -16.33 1.47
N GLN A 282 8.43 -15.51 1.57
CA GLN A 282 7.70 -15.25 2.82
C GLN A 282 6.20 -15.24 2.56
N TRP A 283 5.44 -15.74 3.53
CA TRP A 283 3.98 -15.71 3.51
C TRP A 283 3.51 -14.94 4.73
N VAL A 284 2.88 -13.80 4.49
CA VAL A 284 2.44 -12.87 5.53
C VAL A 284 1.09 -12.31 5.10
N THR A 285 0.11 -12.29 5.98
CA THR A 285 -1.21 -11.69 5.68
C THR A 285 -1.54 -10.65 6.74
N VAL A 286 -2.08 -9.52 6.30
CA VAL A 286 -2.43 -8.38 7.14
C VAL A 286 -3.75 -7.76 6.67
N GLY A 287 -4.71 -7.58 7.57
CA GLY A 287 -6.03 -7.04 7.28
C GLY A 287 -7.02 -8.06 6.71
N LYS A 288 -6.84 -9.37 6.99
CA LYS A 288 -7.76 -10.42 6.57
C LYS A 288 -9.00 -10.46 7.46
N LEU A 289 -10.16 -10.81 6.89
CA LEU A 289 -11.36 -11.12 7.66
C LEU A 289 -11.08 -12.23 8.69
N GLY A 290 -11.56 -12.04 9.93
CA GLY A 290 -11.36 -12.99 11.03
C GLY A 290 -9.97 -12.93 11.66
N GLY A 291 -9.13 -11.96 11.27
CA GLY A 291 -7.80 -11.77 11.80
C GLY A 291 -6.70 -12.39 10.95
N ASP A 292 -5.47 -12.05 11.30
CA ASP A 292 -4.29 -12.31 10.50
C ASP A 292 -3.57 -13.60 10.93
N ALA A 293 -3.04 -14.34 9.95
CA ALA A 293 -2.17 -15.50 10.16
C ALA A 293 -0.72 -15.10 9.87
#